data_AF-A0A7J2T758-F1
#
_entry.id   AF-A0A7J2T758-F1
#
_cell.length_a   1.000
_cell.length_b   1.000
_cell.length_c   1.000
_cell.angle_alpha   90.00
_cell.angle_beta   90.00
_cell.angle_gamma   90.00
#
_symmetry.space_group_name_H-M   'P 1'
#
loop_
_entity.id
_entity.type
_entity.pdbx_description
1 polymer ?
#
loop_
_entity_poly.entity_id
_entity_poly.type
_entity_poly.pdbx_seq_one_letter_code
_entity_poly.pdbx_strand_id
1 'polypeptide(L)'
;ELSNGLKVSIENPVLPIPTEQLGKNVWQIKAKILDLKTEEKILDPPPPYTTDMLLRDASVRLGFSANKTMMIAQDLFEMGLCTYHRTDSTTVSAVGIGIAKNYIQERYPSMFAPRKYSMGGAHECIRPTRALDVEQLKNVISAGILRFPKRLTDDHFKLYDLIFKRFIASQMREARILYQKFRVLIDGNQTCVENPVSILSEGFNIMLPIRTVNAVEEGEYTLNSARLLHLPSARLFTQGEIIALMKERGIGRPSTYAKTIATILERRYAIEKRNRLLSTKLGYRVYAYLSSKFGRYTSEETTRRLESLMDMIEQGKADYREVLKELYKEILEIRNA
;
A
#
# COMPACT_ATOMS: atom_id res chain seq x y z
N GLU A 1 -1.32 14.14 -24.22
CA GLU A 1 -1.58 15.40 -23.48
C GLU A 1 -2.39 16.28 -24.40
N LEU A 2 -3.56 16.73 -23.93
CA LEU A 2 -4.45 17.61 -24.68
C LEU A 2 -3.99 19.08 -24.54
N SER A 3 -4.54 19.97 -25.37
CA SER A 3 -4.21 21.40 -25.35
C SER A 3 -4.49 22.10 -24.01
N ASN A 4 -5.43 21.57 -23.23
CA ASN A 4 -5.72 22.03 -21.86
C ASN A 4 -4.81 21.41 -20.77
N GLY A 5 -3.77 20.66 -21.15
CA GLY A 5 -2.84 20.00 -20.24
C GLY A 5 -3.34 18.67 -19.66
N LEU A 6 -4.56 18.23 -19.98
CA LEU A 6 -5.08 16.94 -19.53
C LEU A 6 -4.24 15.79 -20.11
N LYS A 7 -3.79 14.89 -19.24
CA LYS A 7 -3.10 13.65 -19.62
C LYS A 7 -4.08 12.49 -19.52
N VAL A 8 -4.30 11.84 -20.65
CA VAL A 8 -5.22 10.72 -20.81
C VAL A 8 -4.44 9.51 -21.32
N SER A 9 -4.78 8.32 -20.84
CA SER A 9 -4.24 7.05 -21.32
C SER A 9 -5.38 6.18 -21.85
N ILE A 10 -5.15 5.53 -22.98
CA ILE A 10 -6.09 4.62 -23.63
C ILE A 10 -5.35 3.29 -23.79
N GLU A 11 -5.94 2.20 -23.29
CA GLU A 11 -5.40 0.86 -23.46
C GLU A 11 -5.79 0.32 -24.83
N ASN A 12 -4.84 -0.31 -25.53
CA ASN A 12 -5.02 -0.90 -26.86
C ASN A 12 -5.76 0.02 -27.86
N PRO A 13 -5.25 1.25 -28.09
CA PRO A 13 -5.94 2.19 -28.96
C PRO A 13 -5.92 1.72 -30.43
N VAL A 14 -7.02 1.94 -31.13
CA VAL A 14 -7.08 1.84 -32.59
C VAL A 14 -6.58 3.15 -33.17
N LEU A 15 -5.43 3.12 -33.85
CA LEU A 15 -4.81 4.32 -34.40
C LEU A 15 -5.19 4.49 -35.87
N PRO A 16 -5.65 5.69 -36.29
CA PRO A 16 -5.96 5.97 -37.69
C PRO A 16 -4.70 6.18 -38.55
N ILE A 17 -3.54 6.40 -37.92
CA ILE A 17 -2.26 6.63 -38.57
C ILE A 17 -1.21 5.61 -38.10
N PRO A 18 -0.22 5.25 -38.95
CA PRO A 18 0.88 4.40 -38.55
C PRO A 18 1.62 4.96 -37.33
N THR A 19 2.06 4.09 -36.43
CA THR A 19 2.72 4.45 -35.15
C THR A 19 3.93 5.35 -35.33
N GLU A 20 4.67 5.19 -36.43
CA GLU A 20 5.86 5.98 -36.79
C GLU A 20 5.52 7.43 -37.14
N GLN A 21 4.28 7.70 -37.56
CA GLN A 21 3.80 9.03 -37.95
C GLN A 21 3.05 9.74 -36.83
N LEU A 22 2.75 9.03 -35.73
CA LEU A 22 2.00 9.57 -34.59
C LEU A 22 2.61 10.87 -34.10
N GLY A 23 3.94 10.92 -33.91
CA GLY A 23 4.64 12.11 -33.42
C GLY A 23 4.68 13.31 -34.38
N LYS A 24 4.54 13.10 -35.70
CA LYS A 24 4.59 14.18 -36.71
C LYS A 24 3.19 14.74 -37.03
N ASN A 25 2.15 13.92 -36.86
CA ASN A 25 0.78 14.25 -37.23
C ASN A 25 -0.16 14.38 -36.02
N VAL A 26 0.37 14.50 -34.79
CA VAL A 26 -0.43 14.63 -33.55
C VAL A 26 -1.47 15.75 -33.65
N TRP A 27 -1.13 16.85 -34.35
CA TRP A 27 -1.99 18.03 -34.53
C TRP A 27 -3.25 17.76 -35.38
N GLN A 28 -3.29 16.66 -36.14
CA GLN A 28 -4.46 16.25 -36.93
C GLN A 28 -5.48 15.47 -36.10
N ILE A 29 -5.06 14.92 -34.95
CA ILE A 29 -5.91 14.14 -34.05
C ILE A 29 -6.73 15.12 -33.20
N LYS A 30 -8.06 14.94 -33.21
CA LYS A 30 -8.96 15.72 -32.36
C LYS A 30 -9.40 14.87 -31.17
N ALA A 31 -9.38 15.48 -29.99
CA ALA A 31 -10.01 14.95 -28.81
C ALA A 31 -11.30 15.70 -28.52
N LYS A 32 -12.31 15.00 -28.00
CA LYS A 32 -13.55 15.62 -27.52
C LYS A 32 -13.82 15.17 -26.09
N ILE A 33 -14.05 16.13 -25.21
CA ILE A 33 -14.54 15.89 -23.85
C ILE A 33 -16.06 15.99 -23.88
N LEU A 34 -16.74 14.98 -23.36
CA LEU A 34 -18.19 14.84 -23.29
C LEU A 34 -18.64 14.35 -21.90
N ASP A 35 -19.93 14.52 -21.63
CA ASP A 35 -20.62 14.01 -20.44
C ASP A 35 -19.96 14.47 -19.12
N LEU A 36 -19.48 15.71 -19.06
CA LEU A 36 -18.84 16.28 -17.89
C LEU A 36 -19.84 16.40 -16.74
N LYS A 37 -19.52 15.73 -15.63
CA LYS A 37 -20.25 15.80 -14.37
C LYS A 37 -19.31 16.16 -13.25
N THR A 38 -19.78 17.00 -12.35
CA THR A 38 -19.12 17.32 -11.09
C THR A 38 -19.77 16.55 -9.95
N GLU A 39 -18.96 16.03 -9.03
CA GLU A 39 -19.44 15.28 -7.88
C GLU A 39 -18.62 15.68 -6.65
N GLU A 40 -19.29 16.05 -5.56
CA GLU A 40 -18.64 16.18 -4.25
C GLU A 40 -18.48 14.79 -3.64
N LYS A 41 -17.24 14.43 -3.31
CA LYS A 41 -16.91 13.19 -2.62
C LYS A 41 -16.34 13.48 -1.24
N ILE A 42 -16.88 12.81 -0.26
CA ILE A 42 -16.34 12.75 1.10
C ILE A 42 -15.31 11.61 1.14
N LEU A 43 -14.06 11.93 1.46
CA LEU A 43 -13.00 10.95 1.61
C LEU A 43 -12.65 10.78 3.08
N ASP A 44 -12.76 9.54 3.55
CA ASP A 44 -12.29 9.16 4.87
C ASP A 44 -10.76 9.07 4.94
N PRO A 45 -10.13 9.47 6.05
CA PRO A 45 -8.75 9.11 6.31
C PRO A 45 -8.57 7.59 6.33
N PRO A 46 -7.45 7.12 5.76
CA PRO A 46 -7.15 5.70 5.80
C PRO A 46 -6.81 5.27 7.24
N PRO A 47 -7.08 4.00 7.62
CA PRO A 47 -6.85 3.53 8.98
C PRO A 47 -5.37 3.58 9.36
N PRO A 48 -5.04 3.58 10.66
CA PRO A 48 -3.66 3.39 11.14
C PRO A 48 -3.00 2.15 10.53
N TYR A 49 -1.67 2.09 10.58
CA TYR A 49 -0.96 0.97 9.99
C TYR A 49 -1.17 -0.35 10.74
N THR A 50 -1.49 -1.39 9.98
CA THR A 50 -1.10 -2.77 10.27
C THR A 50 0.29 -3.05 9.68
N THR A 51 0.86 -4.22 9.97
CA THR A 51 2.19 -4.59 9.44
C THR A 51 2.24 -4.65 7.92
N ASP A 52 1.23 -5.25 7.27
CA ASP A 52 1.18 -5.35 5.80
C ASP A 52 1.07 -3.97 5.14
N MET A 53 0.23 -3.08 5.69
CA MET A 53 0.07 -1.72 5.17
C MET A 53 1.36 -0.90 5.33
N LEU A 54 2.05 -1.03 6.47
CA LEU A 54 3.34 -0.35 6.70
C LEU A 54 4.40 -0.85 5.71
N LEU A 55 4.51 -2.17 5.52
CA LEU A 55 5.46 -2.77 4.60
C LEU A 55 5.19 -2.36 3.15
N ARG A 56 3.91 -2.31 2.76
CA ARG A 56 3.50 -1.83 1.44
C ARG A 56 3.89 -0.38 1.22
N ASP A 57 3.48 0.51 2.12
CA ASP A 57 3.72 1.95 1.96
C ASP A 57 5.22 2.28 2.06
N ALA A 58 5.99 1.62 2.94
CA ALA A 58 7.43 1.80 3.02
C ALA A 58 8.14 1.32 1.73
N SER A 59 7.69 0.24 1.12
CA SER A 59 8.22 -0.25 -0.15
C SER A 59 7.96 0.75 -1.30
N VAL A 60 6.72 1.21 -1.42
CA VAL A 60 6.30 2.10 -2.52
C VAL A 60 6.85 3.52 -2.35
N ARG A 61 6.84 4.07 -1.13
CA ARG A 61 7.17 5.48 -0.88
C ARG A 61 8.62 5.71 -0.52
N LEU A 62 9.25 4.77 0.20
CA LEU A 62 10.63 4.92 0.70
C LEU A 62 11.61 4.01 -0.05
N GLY A 63 11.13 3.08 -0.88
CA GLY A 63 11.97 2.08 -1.55
C GLY A 63 12.62 1.09 -0.58
N PHE A 64 12.07 0.94 0.64
CA PHE A 64 12.62 0.01 1.62
C PHE A 64 12.20 -1.42 1.29
N SER A 65 13.11 -2.37 1.47
CA SER A 65 12.76 -3.79 1.48
C SER A 65 11.92 -4.12 2.71
N ALA A 66 11.18 -5.23 2.66
CA ALA A 66 10.38 -5.68 3.79
C ALA A 66 11.25 -5.93 5.04
N ASN A 67 12.41 -6.57 4.87
CA ASN A 67 13.37 -6.79 5.96
C ASN A 67 13.89 -5.48 6.57
N LYS A 68 14.29 -4.52 5.73
CA LYS A 68 14.78 -3.22 6.20
C LYS A 68 13.70 -2.48 7.01
N THR A 69 12.47 -2.49 6.50
CA THR A 69 11.33 -1.88 7.19
C THR A 69 11.08 -2.53 8.55
N MET A 70 11.07 -3.86 8.63
CA MET A 70 10.88 -4.58 9.90
C MET A 70 12.01 -4.33 10.90
N MET A 71 13.26 -4.26 10.44
CA MET A 71 14.41 -3.93 11.28
C MET A 71 14.28 -2.53 11.88
N ILE A 72 13.98 -1.52 11.06
CA ILE A 72 13.80 -0.14 11.54
C ILE A 72 12.59 -0.04 12.46
N ALA A 73 11.48 -0.71 12.15
CA ALA A 73 10.29 -0.72 13.00
C ALA A 73 10.55 -1.40 14.36
N GLN A 74 11.37 -2.45 14.39
CA GLN A 74 11.85 -3.08 15.61
C GLN A 74 12.69 -2.08 16.44
N ASP A 75 13.64 -1.37 15.81
CA ASP A 75 14.45 -0.35 16.49
C ASP A 75 13.58 0.77 17.07
N LEU A 76 12.60 1.28 16.31
CA LEU A 76 11.65 2.30 16.78
C LEU A 76 10.79 1.80 17.95
N PHE A 77 10.36 0.54 17.93
CA PHE A 77 9.61 -0.08 19.01
C PHE A 77 10.46 -0.23 20.28
N GLU A 78 11.68 -0.75 20.16
CA GLU A 78 12.63 -0.92 21.28
C GLU A 78 13.00 0.42 21.94
N MET A 79 13.03 1.49 21.15
CA MET A 79 13.24 2.86 21.64
C MET A 79 11.97 3.50 22.22
N GLY A 80 10.83 2.80 22.16
CA GLY A 80 9.56 3.31 22.64
C GLY A 80 9.03 4.48 21.81
N LEU A 81 9.34 4.56 20.52
CA LEU A 81 8.85 5.59 19.58
C LEU A 81 7.57 5.15 18.87
N CYS A 82 7.33 3.85 18.71
CA CYS A 82 6.07 3.32 18.21
C CYS A 82 5.57 2.13 19.03
N THR A 83 4.30 1.76 18.83
CA THR A 83 3.71 0.53 19.36
C THR A 83 4.26 -0.72 18.65
N TYR A 84 3.88 -1.90 19.14
CA TYR A 84 4.34 -3.17 18.57
C TYR A 84 4.02 -3.28 17.08
N HIS A 85 5.05 -3.47 16.26
CA HIS A 85 4.99 -3.32 14.81
C HIS A 85 4.56 -4.60 14.06
N ARG A 86 4.31 -5.70 14.78
CA ARG A 86 3.77 -6.97 14.24
C ARG A 86 2.33 -7.14 14.69
N THR A 87 1.43 -6.49 13.96
CA THR A 87 0.00 -6.42 14.27
C THR A 87 -0.82 -6.46 13.00
N ASP A 88 -1.93 -7.16 13.06
CA ASP A 88 -2.97 -7.20 12.02
C ASP A 88 -4.19 -6.34 12.37
N SER A 89 -4.18 -5.69 13.54
CA SER A 89 -5.28 -4.84 13.99
C SER A 89 -5.06 -3.38 13.64
N THR A 90 -6.14 -2.71 13.25
CA THR A 90 -6.21 -1.25 13.10
C THR A 90 -6.72 -0.54 14.35
N THR A 91 -7.02 -1.30 15.43
CA THR A 91 -7.60 -0.77 16.67
C THR A 91 -6.71 0.28 17.31
N VAL A 92 -7.34 1.38 17.74
CA VAL A 92 -6.70 2.48 18.47
C VAL A 92 -7.23 2.51 19.90
N SER A 93 -6.32 2.47 20.87
CA SER A 93 -6.65 2.59 22.29
C SER A 93 -7.06 4.02 22.66
N ALA A 94 -7.69 4.19 23.83
CA ALA A 94 -7.98 5.51 24.38
C ALA A 94 -6.70 6.37 24.53
N VAL A 95 -5.56 5.75 24.88
CA VAL A 95 -4.26 6.42 24.98
C VAL A 95 -3.79 6.91 23.61
N GLY A 96 -3.92 6.08 22.58
CA GLY A 96 -3.61 6.46 21.20
C GLY A 96 -4.44 7.66 20.75
N ILE A 97 -5.76 7.62 20.98
CA ILE A 97 -6.66 8.74 20.67
C ILE A 97 -6.21 10.01 21.40
N GLY A 98 -5.81 9.91 22.69
CA GLY A 98 -5.28 11.04 23.46
C GLY A 98 -4.00 11.64 22.88
N ILE A 99 -3.07 10.80 22.41
CA ILE A 99 -1.84 11.26 21.74
C ILE A 99 -2.18 12.06 20.47
N ALA A 100 -3.07 11.52 19.63
CA ALA A 100 -3.49 12.21 18.42
C ALA A 100 -4.23 13.52 18.74
N LYS A 101 -5.12 13.50 19.75
CA LYS A 101 -5.85 14.67 20.22
C LYS A 101 -4.88 15.80 20.61
N ASN A 102 -3.87 15.51 21.43
CA ASN A 102 -2.91 16.51 21.88
C ASN A 102 -2.21 17.19 20.70
N TYR A 103 -1.70 16.41 19.75
CA TYR A 103 -1.01 16.96 18.58
C TYR A 103 -1.95 17.74 17.65
N ILE A 104 -3.13 17.18 17.35
CA ILE A 104 -4.09 17.78 16.41
C ILE A 104 -4.70 19.03 17.01
N GLN A 105 -5.09 19.05 18.28
CA GLN A 105 -5.71 20.23 18.88
C GLN A 105 -4.73 21.40 19.05
N GLU A 106 -3.45 21.13 19.29
CA GLU A 106 -2.43 22.17 19.37
C GLU A 106 -2.19 22.86 18.01
N ARG A 107 -2.11 22.07 16.93
CA ARG A 107 -1.73 22.58 15.59
C ARG A 107 -2.91 22.86 14.66
N TYR A 108 -4.00 22.10 14.81
CA TYR A 108 -5.18 22.10 13.94
C TYR A 108 -6.47 21.95 14.78
N PRO A 109 -6.84 22.96 15.60
CA PRO A 109 -7.86 22.84 16.64
C PRO A 109 -9.21 22.27 16.19
N SER A 110 -9.63 22.58 14.96
CA SER A 110 -10.90 22.12 14.40
C SER A 110 -10.83 20.72 13.78
N MET A 111 -9.65 20.15 13.54
CA MET A 111 -9.50 18.97 12.68
C MET A 111 -9.62 17.64 13.40
N PHE A 112 -9.63 17.60 14.74
CA PHE A 112 -9.68 16.35 15.50
C PHE A 112 -11.04 15.65 15.38
N ALA A 113 -11.02 14.39 14.94
CA ALA A 113 -12.18 13.51 14.86
C ALA A 113 -11.76 12.09 15.32
N PRO A 114 -12.06 11.69 16.57
CA PRO A 114 -11.57 10.44 17.14
C PRO A 114 -12.22 9.23 16.47
N ARG A 115 -11.40 8.22 16.13
CA ARG A 115 -11.85 6.98 15.51
C ARG A 115 -11.13 5.79 16.15
N LYS A 116 -11.90 4.82 16.63
CA LYS A 116 -11.34 3.61 17.28
C LYS A 116 -10.81 2.57 16.30
N TYR A 117 -11.33 2.53 15.07
CA TYR A 117 -10.98 1.54 14.04
C TYR A 117 -11.00 0.09 14.58
N SER A 118 -12.13 -0.39 15.07
CA SER A 118 -12.22 -1.73 15.67
C SER A 118 -12.25 -2.82 14.59
N MET A 119 -11.08 -3.37 14.26
CA MET A 119 -10.91 -4.58 13.45
C MET A 119 -10.20 -5.64 14.31
N GLY A 120 -10.66 -6.90 14.24
CA GLY A 120 -10.22 -8.01 15.10
C GLY A 120 -8.70 -8.15 15.25
N GLY A 121 -8.29 -8.78 16.35
CA GLY A 121 -6.90 -8.91 16.78
C GLY A 121 -6.73 -8.47 18.24
N ALA A 122 -5.84 -9.11 18.98
CA ALA A 122 -5.62 -8.84 20.41
C ALA A 122 -4.76 -7.58 20.69
N HIS A 123 -4.30 -6.91 19.64
CA HIS A 123 -3.30 -5.85 19.71
C HIS A 123 -3.80 -4.52 19.16
N GLU A 124 -3.03 -3.47 19.42
CA GLU A 124 -3.25 -2.13 18.87
C GLU A 124 -2.57 -2.01 17.49
N CYS A 125 -2.98 -1.01 16.70
CA CYS A 125 -2.30 -0.62 15.47
C CYS A 125 -0.86 -0.11 15.71
N ILE A 126 -0.10 0.02 14.62
CA ILE A 126 1.22 0.67 14.61
C ILE A 126 1.03 2.20 14.61
N ARG A 127 1.43 2.85 15.70
CA ARG A 127 1.30 4.30 15.92
C ARG A 127 2.45 4.85 16.76
N PRO A 128 2.69 6.17 16.76
CA PRO A 128 3.62 6.79 17.70
C PRO A 128 3.15 6.63 19.17
N THR A 129 4.10 6.65 20.09
CA THR A 129 3.85 6.66 21.55
C THR A 129 3.79 8.07 22.15
N ARG A 130 4.18 9.08 21.38
CA ARG A 130 4.25 10.49 21.78
C ARG A 130 3.71 11.40 20.67
N ALA A 131 3.17 12.54 21.06
CA ALA A 131 2.67 13.59 20.17
C ALA A 131 3.81 14.44 19.59
N LEU A 132 4.83 13.81 19.02
CA LEU A 132 6.00 14.47 18.46
C LEU A 132 6.15 14.10 16.98
N ASP A 133 6.03 15.08 16.09
CA ASP A 133 6.43 14.88 14.70
C ASP A 133 7.97 14.72 14.58
N VAL A 134 8.47 14.46 13.37
CA VAL A 134 9.91 14.26 13.13
C VAL A 134 10.76 15.45 13.57
N GLU A 135 10.30 16.68 13.30
CA GLU A 135 11.09 17.88 13.58
C GLU A 135 11.14 18.14 15.09
N GLN A 136 9.99 18.00 15.77
CA GLN A 136 9.94 18.02 17.23
C GLN A 136 10.82 16.92 17.84
N LEU A 137 10.76 15.69 17.32
CA LEU A 137 11.58 14.57 17.79
C LEU A 137 13.07 14.86 17.65
N LYS A 138 13.52 15.38 16.50
CA LYS A 138 14.93 15.80 16.30
C LYS A 138 15.34 16.91 17.26
N ASN A 139 14.46 17.87 17.54
CA ASN A 139 14.74 18.98 18.45
C ASN A 139 14.93 18.49 19.89
N VAL A 140 14.04 17.63 20.39
CA VAL A 140 14.17 17.09 21.77
C VAL A 140 15.36 16.15 21.93
N ILE A 141 15.78 15.45 20.87
CA ILE A 141 17.02 14.66 20.86
C ILE A 141 18.23 15.57 20.90
N SER A 142 18.28 16.60 20.04
CA SER A 142 19.39 17.55 19.97
C SER A 142 19.56 18.35 21.27
N ALA A 143 18.45 18.67 21.95
CA ALA A 143 18.45 19.29 23.26
C ALA A 143 18.86 18.34 24.41
N GLY A 144 19.07 17.04 24.12
CA GLY A 144 19.45 16.04 25.11
C GLY A 144 18.33 15.61 26.07
N ILE A 145 17.08 16.01 25.79
CA ILE A 145 15.88 15.70 26.59
C ILE A 145 15.49 14.22 26.40
N LEU A 146 15.54 13.73 25.17
CA LEU A 146 15.36 12.31 24.86
C LEU A 146 16.71 11.71 24.44
N ARG A 147 17.06 10.58 25.06
CA ARG A 147 18.27 9.81 24.75
C ARG A 147 17.87 8.38 24.44
N PHE A 148 18.44 7.83 23.39
CA PHE A 148 18.20 6.46 22.94
C PHE A 148 19.50 5.67 22.96
N PRO A 149 19.45 4.35 23.24
CA PRO A 149 20.64 3.51 23.28
C PRO A 149 21.27 3.34 21.89
N LYS A 150 20.48 3.39 20.82
CA LYS A 150 20.99 3.43 19.43
C LYS A 150 20.68 4.80 18.82
N ARG A 151 21.56 5.23 17.91
CA ARG A 151 21.37 6.47 17.15
C ARG A 151 20.30 6.27 16.07
N LEU A 152 19.31 7.17 16.03
CA LEU A 152 18.35 7.23 14.92
C LEU A 152 19.05 7.74 13.64
N THR A 153 18.89 6.99 12.56
CA THR A 153 19.35 7.40 11.21
C THR A 153 18.24 8.08 10.44
N ASP A 154 18.55 8.69 9.30
CA ASP A 154 17.54 9.30 8.42
C ASP A 154 16.44 8.32 8.00
N ASP A 155 16.77 7.05 7.83
CA ASP A 155 15.79 6.03 7.48
C ASP A 155 14.84 5.70 8.65
N HIS A 156 15.30 5.83 9.89
CA HIS A 156 14.42 5.76 11.06
C HIS A 156 13.42 6.92 11.06
N PHE A 157 13.90 8.14 10.81
CA PHE A 157 13.04 9.32 10.75
C PHE A 157 12.03 9.23 9.61
N LYS A 158 12.42 8.72 8.43
CA LYS A 158 11.49 8.50 7.31
C LYS A 158 10.38 7.49 7.63
N LEU A 159 10.73 6.36 8.27
CA LEU A 159 9.72 5.37 8.64
C LEU A 159 8.82 5.88 9.78
N TYR A 160 9.40 6.57 10.76
CA TYR A 160 8.65 7.22 11.83
C TYR A 160 7.68 8.28 11.28
N ASP A 161 8.11 9.14 10.35
CA ASP A 161 7.26 10.13 9.68
C ASP A 161 6.05 9.48 9.02
N LEU A 162 6.27 8.37 8.33
CA LEU A 162 5.22 7.62 7.66
C LEU A 162 4.19 7.12 8.68
N ILE A 163 4.65 6.47 9.76
CA ILE A 163 3.80 5.99 10.86
C ILE A 163 3.03 7.15 11.51
N PHE A 164 3.73 8.24 11.81
CA PHE A 164 3.19 9.41 12.49
C PHE A 164 2.09 10.07 11.65
N LYS A 165 2.38 10.45 10.40
CA LYS A 165 1.41 11.10 9.52
C LYS A 165 0.19 10.23 9.26
N ARG A 166 0.38 8.92 9.06
CA ARG A 166 -0.74 7.99 8.87
C ARG A 166 -1.63 7.93 10.11
N PHE A 167 -1.03 7.82 11.29
CA PHE A 167 -1.78 7.74 12.53
C PHE A 167 -2.53 9.05 12.84
N ILE A 168 -1.87 10.20 12.74
CA ILE A 168 -2.50 11.50 12.97
C ILE A 168 -3.64 11.72 11.98
N ALA A 169 -3.41 11.47 10.68
CA ALA A 169 -4.45 11.55 9.65
C ALA A 169 -5.69 10.71 9.99
N SER A 170 -5.50 9.49 10.51
CA SER A 170 -6.60 8.59 10.92
C SER A 170 -7.51 9.18 12.00
N GLN A 171 -7.02 10.14 12.79
CA GLN A 171 -7.77 10.79 13.87
C GLN A 171 -8.19 12.22 13.49
N MET A 172 -8.14 12.57 12.20
CA MET A 172 -8.62 13.83 11.66
C MET A 172 -9.97 13.65 10.94
N ARG A 173 -10.69 14.75 10.74
CA ARG A 173 -11.92 14.76 9.92
C ARG A 173 -11.66 14.34 8.48
N GLU A 174 -12.70 13.84 7.82
CA GLU A 174 -12.76 13.60 6.39
C GLU A 174 -12.42 14.86 5.57
N ALA A 175 -11.90 14.65 4.36
CA ALA A 175 -11.70 15.71 3.38
C ALA A 175 -12.87 15.70 2.38
N ARG A 176 -13.34 16.88 1.94
CA ARG A 176 -14.36 17.00 0.90
C ARG A 176 -13.72 17.48 -0.38
N ILE A 177 -13.90 16.74 -1.46
CA ILE A 177 -13.21 16.99 -2.72
C ILE A 177 -14.22 17.04 -3.85
N LEU A 178 -14.08 18.05 -4.72
CA LEU A 178 -14.80 18.12 -5.97
C LEU A 178 -14.09 17.26 -7.01
N TYR A 179 -14.79 16.28 -7.54
CA TYR A 179 -14.35 15.45 -8.66
C TYR A 179 -15.03 15.89 -9.94
N GLN A 180 -14.31 15.78 -11.05
CA GLN A 180 -14.89 15.79 -12.39
C GLN A 180 -14.81 14.39 -13.00
N LYS A 181 -15.96 13.91 -13.49
CA LYS A 181 -16.11 12.67 -14.26
C LYS A 181 -16.54 13.02 -15.67
N PHE A 182 -15.83 12.53 -16.66
CA PHE A 182 -16.14 12.81 -18.07
C PHE A 182 -15.60 11.72 -18.98
N ARG A 183 -16.12 11.70 -20.21
CA ARG A 183 -15.65 10.83 -21.28
C ARG A 183 -14.72 11.62 -22.19
N VAL A 184 -13.61 11.00 -22.57
CA VAL A 184 -12.69 11.54 -23.57
C VAL A 184 -12.75 10.64 -24.80
N LEU A 185 -13.11 11.22 -25.94
CA LEU A 185 -13.06 10.60 -27.26
C LEU A 185 -11.82 11.09 -27.99
N ILE A 186 -11.04 10.17 -28.56
CA ILE A 186 -9.85 10.48 -29.38
C ILE A 186 -9.89 9.55 -30.59
N ASP A 187 -10.23 10.10 -31.77
CA ASP A 187 -10.31 9.37 -33.05
C ASP A 187 -10.99 7.99 -32.93
N GLY A 188 -12.23 7.96 -32.43
CA GLY A 188 -13.02 6.73 -32.28
C GLY A 188 -12.69 5.88 -31.04
N ASN A 189 -11.58 6.14 -30.36
CA ASN A 189 -11.29 5.56 -29.06
C ASN A 189 -11.98 6.35 -27.96
N GLN A 190 -12.36 5.68 -26.87
CA GLN A 190 -12.96 6.33 -25.71
C GLN A 190 -12.33 5.85 -24.40
N THR A 191 -12.30 6.74 -23.42
CA THR A 191 -11.99 6.40 -22.03
C THR A 191 -12.77 7.29 -21.07
N CYS A 192 -13.03 6.78 -19.87
CA CYS A 192 -13.65 7.55 -18.79
C CYS A 192 -12.55 8.03 -17.85
N VAL A 193 -12.57 9.33 -17.54
CA VAL A 193 -11.62 9.97 -16.64
C VAL A 193 -12.36 10.48 -15.43
N GLU A 194 -11.81 10.20 -14.25
CA GLU A 194 -12.27 10.74 -12.98
C GLU A 194 -11.09 11.37 -12.24
N ASN A 195 -11.16 12.67 -11.97
CA ASN A 195 -10.06 13.42 -11.37
C ASN A 195 -10.53 14.32 -10.22
N PRO A 196 -9.78 14.41 -9.11
CA PRO A 196 -9.98 15.44 -8.11
C PRO A 196 -9.52 16.81 -8.64
N VAL A 197 -10.39 17.81 -8.63
CA VAL A 197 -10.09 19.14 -9.20
C VAL A 197 -9.95 20.23 -8.13
N SER A 198 -10.63 20.09 -7.00
CA SER A 198 -10.56 21.07 -5.91
C SER A 198 -10.84 20.43 -4.56
N ILE A 199 -10.20 20.93 -3.50
CA ILE A 199 -10.48 20.56 -2.11
C ILE A 199 -11.51 21.56 -1.59
N LEU A 200 -12.74 21.10 -1.36
CA LEU A 200 -13.84 21.92 -0.84
C LEU A 200 -13.73 22.11 0.67
N SER A 201 -13.22 21.10 1.39
CA SER A 201 -12.98 21.16 2.83
C SER A 201 -11.77 20.33 3.21
N GLU A 202 -10.86 20.96 3.95
CA GLU A 202 -9.65 20.36 4.50
C GLU A 202 -9.97 19.40 5.65
N GLY A 203 -9.16 18.35 5.77
CA GLY A 203 -9.23 17.37 6.84
C GLY A 203 -7.91 16.62 6.97
N PHE A 204 -7.96 15.30 6.93
CA PHE A 204 -6.77 14.45 7.03
C PHE A 204 -5.71 14.71 5.92
N ASN A 205 -6.10 15.33 4.82
CA ASN A 205 -5.23 15.63 3.70
C ASN A 205 -4.13 16.66 4.03
N ILE A 206 -4.26 17.39 5.15
CA ILE A 206 -3.17 18.20 5.72
C ILE A 206 -1.96 17.31 6.05
N MET A 207 -2.20 16.10 6.56
CA MET A 207 -1.15 15.11 6.88
C MET A 207 -0.81 14.24 5.68
N LEU A 208 -1.81 13.91 4.86
CA LEU A 208 -1.68 13.04 3.69
C LEU A 208 -2.18 13.78 2.43
N PRO A 209 -1.32 14.62 1.80
CA PRO A 209 -1.74 15.49 0.70
C PRO A 209 -2.40 14.75 -0.46
N ILE A 210 -3.53 15.30 -0.92
CA ILE A 210 -4.24 14.80 -2.09
C ILE A 210 -3.87 15.69 -3.28
N ARG A 211 -3.42 15.08 -4.36
CA ARG A 211 -3.03 15.80 -5.58
C ARG A 211 -4.28 16.12 -6.38
N THR A 212 -4.55 17.40 -6.60
CA THR A 212 -5.57 17.87 -7.53
C THR A 212 -4.97 18.13 -8.91
N VAL A 213 -5.83 18.15 -9.92
CA VAL A 213 -5.49 18.57 -11.29
C VAL A 213 -6.41 19.71 -11.72
N ASN A 214 -6.04 20.40 -12.80
CA ASN A 214 -6.86 21.49 -13.33
C ASN A 214 -8.23 20.96 -13.80
N ALA A 215 -9.28 21.75 -13.55
CA ALA A 215 -10.60 21.47 -14.08
C ALA A 215 -10.62 21.58 -15.61
N VAL A 216 -11.50 20.82 -16.25
CA VAL A 216 -11.70 20.82 -17.69
C VAL A 216 -13.13 21.21 -18.05
N GLU A 217 -13.31 21.72 -19.27
CA GLU A 217 -14.61 22.02 -19.87
C GLU A 217 -14.95 21.01 -20.98
N GLU A 218 -16.23 20.88 -21.31
CA GLU A 218 -16.61 20.13 -22.51
C GLU A 218 -16.18 20.89 -23.76
N GLY A 219 -15.80 20.14 -24.80
CA GLY A 219 -15.38 20.75 -26.05
C GLY A 219 -14.39 19.93 -26.84
N GLU A 220 -13.93 20.51 -27.94
CA GLU A 220 -12.89 19.97 -28.78
C GLU A 220 -11.52 20.48 -28.34
N TYR A 221 -10.57 19.57 -28.25
CA TYR A 221 -9.20 19.83 -27.87
C TYR A 221 -8.26 19.21 -28.90
N THR A 222 -7.17 19.91 -29.20
CA THR A 222 -6.07 19.34 -29.99
C THR A 222 -5.13 18.56 -29.07
N LEU A 223 -4.37 17.62 -29.63
CA LEU A 223 -3.32 16.94 -28.89
C LEU A 223 -2.02 17.76 -28.98
N ASN A 224 -1.45 18.13 -27.83
CA ASN A 224 -0.12 18.72 -27.75
C ASN A 224 0.97 17.66 -27.95
N SER A 225 0.74 16.45 -27.43
CA SER A 225 1.65 15.32 -27.60
C SER A 225 0.94 13.99 -27.42
N ALA A 226 1.39 12.98 -28.16
CA ALA A 226 0.98 11.60 -28.02
C ALA A 226 2.22 10.69 -27.99
N ARG A 227 2.21 9.67 -27.14
CA ARG A 227 3.26 8.66 -27.08
C ARG A 227 2.62 7.28 -26.96
N LEU A 228 3.01 6.37 -27.83
CA LEU A 228 2.65 4.96 -27.69
C LEU A 228 3.67 4.26 -26.79
N LEU A 229 3.19 3.64 -25.72
CA LEU A 229 4.02 2.88 -24.79
C LEU A 229 3.67 1.40 -24.90
N HIS A 230 4.63 0.58 -25.27
CA HIS A 230 4.50 -0.87 -25.16
C HIS A 230 4.73 -1.26 -23.70
N LEU A 231 3.63 -1.53 -23.00
CA LEU A 231 3.66 -1.98 -21.62
C LEU A 231 3.62 -3.52 -21.58
N PRO A 232 4.37 -4.16 -20.67
CA PRO A 232 4.23 -5.60 -20.48
C PRO A 232 2.81 -5.95 -20.03
N SER A 233 2.31 -7.11 -20.45
CA SER A 233 0.96 -7.61 -20.12
C SER A 233 0.71 -7.76 -18.61
N ALA A 234 1.78 -7.87 -17.82
CA ALA A 234 1.73 -7.84 -16.37
C ALA A 234 2.79 -6.89 -15.81
N ARG A 235 2.41 -6.12 -14.79
CA ARG A 235 3.38 -5.37 -13.97
C ARG A 235 3.98 -6.32 -12.96
N LEU A 236 5.31 -6.27 -12.86
CA LEU A 236 6.04 -7.00 -11.82
C LEU A 236 5.65 -6.46 -10.44
N PHE A 237 5.63 -7.33 -9.44
CA PHE A 237 5.32 -6.92 -8.08
C PHE A 237 6.54 -6.30 -7.39
N THR A 238 6.33 -5.26 -6.61
CA THR A 238 7.24 -4.85 -5.52
C THR A 238 7.09 -5.83 -4.34
N GLN A 239 8.02 -5.82 -3.39
CA GLN A 239 7.87 -6.60 -2.16
C GLN A 239 6.58 -6.26 -1.41
N GLY A 240 6.25 -4.96 -1.31
CA GLY A 240 5.04 -4.46 -0.67
C GLY A 240 3.74 -4.90 -1.35
N GLU A 241 3.71 -4.94 -2.68
CA GLU A 241 2.54 -5.43 -3.44
C GLU A 241 2.31 -6.93 -3.23
N ILE A 242 3.39 -7.75 -3.17
CA ILE A 242 3.25 -9.18 -2.85
C ILE A 242 2.71 -9.36 -1.43
N ILE A 243 3.19 -8.61 -0.45
CA ILE A 243 2.71 -8.71 0.94
C ILE A 243 1.22 -8.38 1.03
N ALA A 244 0.78 -7.33 0.34
CA ALA A 244 -0.64 -6.96 0.28
C ALA A 244 -1.47 -8.09 -0.34
N LEU A 245 -0.98 -8.70 -1.43
CA LEU A 245 -1.64 -9.83 -2.07
C LEU A 245 -1.68 -11.06 -1.14
N MET A 246 -0.59 -11.36 -0.43
CA MET A 246 -0.54 -12.44 0.56
C MET A 246 -1.60 -12.22 1.65
N LYS A 247 -1.72 -11.01 2.20
CA LYS A 247 -2.74 -10.66 3.20
C LYS A 247 -4.16 -10.82 2.64
N GLU A 248 -4.43 -10.31 1.44
CA GLU A 248 -5.73 -10.43 0.76
C GLU A 248 -6.11 -11.91 0.54
N ARG A 249 -5.13 -12.76 0.23
CA ARG A 249 -5.32 -14.19 -0.01
C ARG A 249 -5.34 -15.02 1.27
N GLY A 250 -5.18 -14.41 2.44
CA GLY A 250 -5.13 -15.13 3.72
C GLY A 250 -3.90 -16.02 3.89
N ILE A 251 -2.78 -15.60 3.32
CA ILE A 251 -1.50 -16.33 3.34
C ILE A 251 -0.48 -15.52 4.14
N GLY A 252 0.15 -16.14 5.13
CA GLY A 252 1.14 -15.49 5.98
C GLY A 252 0.55 -14.62 7.10
N ARG A 253 1.44 -14.08 7.91
CA ARG A 253 1.16 -13.32 9.14
C ARG A 253 2.13 -12.14 9.25
N PRO A 254 1.84 -11.13 10.09
CA PRO A 254 2.76 -10.03 10.38
C PRO A 254 4.21 -10.45 10.66
N SER A 255 4.40 -11.59 11.33
CA SER A 255 5.71 -12.16 11.67
C SER A 255 6.41 -12.87 10.50
N THR A 256 5.70 -13.25 9.43
CA THR A 256 6.24 -14.09 8.36
C THR A 256 6.41 -13.37 7.03
N TYR A 257 5.69 -12.29 6.75
CA TYR A 257 5.75 -11.58 5.46
C TYR A 257 7.18 -11.27 4.98
N ALA A 258 7.94 -10.51 5.78
CA ALA A 258 9.31 -10.14 5.44
C ALA A 258 10.22 -11.38 5.32
N LYS A 259 10.06 -12.35 6.22
CA LYS A 259 10.85 -13.59 6.25
C LYS A 259 10.62 -14.45 5.01
N THR A 260 9.38 -14.57 4.53
CA THR A 260 9.03 -15.29 3.31
C THR A 260 9.70 -14.66 2.11
N ILE A 261 9.60 -13.33 1.95
CA ILE A 261 10.26 -12.60 0.86
C ILE A 261 11.78 -12.70 0.95
N ALA A 262 12.35 -12.61 2.15
CA ALA A 262 13.78 -12.80 2.37
C ALA A 262 14.25 -14.18 1.89
N THR A 263 13.51 -15.24 2.25
CA THR A 263 13.85 -16.62 1.94
C THR A 263 13.86 -16.88 0.42
N ILE A 264 12.86 -16.37 -0.31
CA ILE A 264 12.79 -16.55 -1.77
C ILE A 264 13.92 -15.80 -2.51
N LEU A 265 14.37 -14.66 -1.98
CA LEU A 265 15.47 -13.87 -2.53
C LEU A 265 16.83 -14.51 -2.21
N GLU A 266 17.04 -14.91 -0.96
CA GLU A 266 18.27 -15.57 -0.49
C GLU A 266 18.53 -16.88 -1.24
N ARG A 267 17.48 -17.70 -1.43
CA ARG A 267 17.54 -18.94 -2.22
C ARG A 267 17.58 -18.72 -3.74
N ARG A 268 17.59 -17.46 -4.18
CA ARG A 268 17.64 -17.05 -5.59
C ARG A 268 16.49 -17.62 -6.45
N TYR A 269 15.33 -17.86 -5.87
CA TYR A 269 14.11 -18.17 -6.63
C TYR A 269 13.53 -16.93 -7.30
N ALA A 270 13.70 -15.78 -6.65
CA ALA A 270 13.46 -14.47 -7.23
C ALA A 270 14.70 -13.58 -7.08
N ILE A 271 14.76 -12.54 -7.91
CA ILE A 271 15.70 -11.42 -7.77
C ILE A 271 14.92 -10.11 -7.79
N GLU A 272 15.51 -9.07 -7.20
CA GLU A 272 14.96 -7.74 -7.22
C GLU A 272 15.73 -6.86 -8.20
N LYS A 273 15.02 -6.21 -9.13
CA LYS A 273 15.58 -5.25 -10.09
C LYS A 273 14.69 -4.03 -10.15
N ARG A 274 15.26 -2.84 -9.88
CA ARG A 274 14.51 -1.57 -9.82
C ARG A 274 13.27 -1.66 -8.89
N ASN A 275 13.46 -2.22 -7.70
CA ASN A 275 12.43 -2.46 -6.68
C ASN A 275 11.27 -3.36 -7.13
N ARG A 276 11.49 -4.19 -8.15
CA ARG A 276 10.50 -5.14 -8.69
C ARG A 276 11.06 -6.55 -8.63
N LEU A 277 10.23 -7.50 -8.24
CA LEU A 277 10.55 -8.90 -8.10
C LEU A 277 10.39 -9.64 -9.43
N LEU A 278 11.39 -10.43 -9.77
CA LEU A 278 11.48 -11.23 -10.99
C LEU A 278 11.80 -12.67 -10.61
N SER A 279 11.03 -13.62 -11.15
CA SER A 279 11.40 -15.04 -11.04
C SER A 279 12.71 -15.30 -11.77
N THR A 280 13.58 -16.11 -11.16
CA THR A 280 14.74 -16.67 -11.87
C THR A 280 14.32 -17.90 -12.66
N LYS A 281 15.21 -18.39 -13.55
CA LYS A 281 15.02 -19.68 -14.22
C LYS A 281 14.91 -20.83 -13.21
N LEU A 282 15.67 -20.76 -12.11
CA LEU A 282 15.63 -21.75 -11.03
C LEU A 282 14.28 -21.71 -10.32
N GLY A 283 13.83 -20.53 -9.88
CA GLY A 283 12.54 -20.37 -9.20
C GLY A 283 11.38 -20.88 -10.04
N TYR A 284 11.37 -20.55 -11.34
CA TYR A 284 10.35 -21.05 -12.27
C TYR A 284 10.35 -22.58 -12.38
N ARG A 285 11.53 -23.20 -12.56
CA ARG A 285 11.64 -24.67 -12.68
C ARG A 285 11.20 -25.38 -11.40
N VAL A 286 11.60 -24.87 -10.24
CA VAL A 286 11.20 -25.41 -8.93
C VAL A 286 9.69 -25.30 -8.77
N TYR A 287 9.11 -24.13 -9.03
CA TYR A 287 7.66 -23.95 -8.96
C TYR A 287 6.91 -24.85 -9.95
N ALA A 288 7.34 -24.94 -11.20
CA ALA A 288 6.70 -25.79 -12.22
C ALA A 288 6.73 -27.27 -11.83
N TYR A 289 7.85 -27.75 -11.28
CA TYR A 289 7.97 -29.11 -10.77
C TYR A 289 7.03 -29.34 -9.57
N LEU A 290 7.06 -28.48 -8.57
CA LEU A 290 6.21 -28.60 -7.38
C LEU A 290 4.72 -28.48 -7.71
N SER A 291 4.35 -27.55 -8.58
CA SER A 291 2.96 -27.34 -8.99
C SER A 291 2.41 -28.53 -9.78
N SER A 292 3.22 -29.15 -10.64
CA SER A 292 2.79 -30.31 -11.43
C SER A 292 2.75 -31.63 -10.65
N LYS A 293 3.70 -31.86 -9.74
CA LYS A 293 3.80 -33.11 -8.95
C LYS A 293 3.07 -33.06 -7.62
N PHE A 294 3.07 -31.91 -6.97
CA PHE A 294 2.59 -31.71 -5.60
C PHE A 294 1.57 -30.55 -5.52
N GLY A 295 0.84 -30.27 -6.60
CA GLY A 295 -0.04 -29.10 -6.71
C GLY A 295 -1.05 -28.94 -5.58
N ARG A 296 -1.58 -30.06 -5.05
CA ARG A 296 -2.46 -30.07 -3.86
C ARG A 296 -1.79 -29.41 -2.64
N TYR A 297 -0.49 -29.64 -2.45
CA TYR A 297 0.26 -29.16 -1.28
C TYR A 297 0.84 -27.75 -1.46
N THR A 298 0.99 -27.29 -2.71
CA THR A 298 1.51 -25.96 -3.02
C THR A 298 0.45 -24.93 -3.40
N SER A 299 -0.83 -25.28 -3.26
CA SER A 299 -1.94 -24.38 -3.61
C SER A 299 -2.15 -23.29 -2.56
N GLU A 300 -2.69 -22.15 -3.00
CA GLU A 300 -3.13 -21.08 -2.11
C GLU A 300 -4.23 -21.56 -1.14
N GLU A 301 -5.12 -22.43 -1.62
CA GLU A 301 -6.23 -22.98 -0.83
C GLU A 301 -5.73 -23.82 0.34
N THR A 302 -4.81 -24.76 0.09
CA THR A 302 -4.23 -25.60 1.15
C THR A 302 -3.48 -24.75 2.17
N THR A 303 -2.70 -23.78 1.71
CA THR A 303 -1.97 -22.87 2.60
C THR A 303 -2.92 -22.09 3.49
N ARG A 304 -3.95 -21.48 2.92
CA ARG A 304 -4.96 -20.72 3.67
C ARG A 304 -5.76 -21.60 4.64
N ARG A 305 -6.09 -22.84 4.27
CA ARG A 305 -6.75 -23.79 5.19
C ARG A 305 -5.87 -24.05 6.42
N LEU A 306 -4.58 -24.30 6.22
CA LEU A 306 -3.64 -24.55 7.33
C LEU A 306 -3.48 -23.31 8.22
N GLU A 307 -3.40 -22.12 7.62
CA GLU A 307 -3.37 -20.85 8.34
C GLU A 307 -4.63 -20.68 9.21
N SER A 308 -5.82 -20.94 8.68
CA SER A 308 -7.07 -20.88 9.44
C SER A 308 -7.13 -21.90 10.58
N LEU A 309 -6.60 -23.12 10.39
CA LEU A 309 -6.53 -24.13 11.45
C LEU A 309 -5.61 -23.66 12.59
N MET A 310 -4.47 -23.02 12.26
CA MET A 310 -3.58 -22.44 13.26
C MET A 310 -4.27 -21.32 14.05
N ASP A 311 -5.06 -20.45 13.38
CA ASP A 311 -5.86 -19.42 14.07
C ASP A 311 -6.90 -20.02 15.01
N MET A 312 -7.55 -21.12 14.60
CA MET A 312 -8.50 -21.83 15.46
C MET A 312 -7.83 -22.41 16.70
N ILE A 313 -6.61 -22.95 16.56
CA ILE A 313 -5.82 -23.43 17.70
C ILE A 313 -5.45 -22.27 18.64
N GLU A 314 -4.97 -21.15 18.09
CA GLU A 314 -4.62 -19.95 18.86
C GLU A 314 -5.80 -19.42 19.68
N GLN A 315 -7.01 -19.48 19.11
CA GLN A 315 -8.26 -19.06 19.77
C GLN A 315 -8.83 -20.12 20.72
N GLY A 316 -8.20 -21.29 20.86
CA GLY A 316 -8.70 -22.41 21.66
C GLY A 316 -9.95 -23.09 21.09
N LYS A 317 -10.23 -22.91 19.79
CA LYS A 317 -11.39 -23.46 19.07
C LYS A 317 -11.10 -24.81 18.39
N ALA A 318 -9.84 -25.20 18.27
CA ALA A 318 -9.42 -26.49 17.70
C ALA A 318 -8.37 -27.17 18.58
N ASP A 319 -8.39 -28.49 18.64
CA ASP A 319 -7.38 -29.30 19.34
C ASP A 319 -6.12 -29.44 18.48
N TYR A 320 -4.98 -28.99 19.02
CA TYR A 320 -3.71 -29.02 18.30
C TYR A 320 -3.24 -30.44 17.95
N ARG A 321 -3.57 -31.46 18.76
CA ARG A 321 -3.18 -32.86 18.53
C ARG A 321 -3.93 -33.45 17.35
N GLU A 322 -5.22 -33.15 17.22
CA GLU A 322 -6.02 -33.65 16.10
C GLU A 322 -5.54 -33.03 14.78
N VAL A 323 -5.32 -31.70 14.75
CA VAL A 323 -4.76 -31.03 13.56
C VAL A 323 -3.39 -31.60 13.18
N LEU A 324 -2.50 -31.87 14.16
CA LEU A 324 -1.20 -32.49 13.88
C LEU A 324 -1.32 -33.91 13.34
N LYS A 325 -2.26 -34.72 13.85
CA LYS A 325 -2.50 -36.09 13.34
C LYS A 325 -2.98 -36.06 11.89
N GLU A 326 -3.90 -35.15 11.56
CA GLU A 326 -4.39 -35.00 10.18
C GLU A 326 -3.28 -34.54 9.23
N LEU A 327 -2.51 -33.51 9.62
CA LEU A 327 -1.38 -33.03 8.83
C LEU A 327 -0.33 -34.13 8.63
N TYR A 328 -0.06 -34.93 9.66
CA TYR A 328 0.88 -36.05 9.56
C TYR A 328 0.42 -37.10 8.54
N LYS A 329 -0.89 -37.41 8.49
CA LYS A 329 -1.45 -38.29 7.46
C LYS A 329 -1.28 -37.71 6.05
N GLU A 330 -1.57 -36.42 5.86
CA GLU A 330 -1.35 -35.74 4.58
C GLU A 330 0.13 -35.78 4.15
N ILE A 331 1.07 -35.62 5.09
CA ILE A 331 2.52 -35.70 4.80
C ILE A 331 2.94 -37.12 4.41
N LEU A 332 2.37 -38.16 5.03
CA LEU A 332 2.66 -39.55 4.66
C LEU A 332 2.22 -39.88 3.22
N GLU A 333 1.15 -39.27 2.73
CA GLU A 333 0.74 -39.39 1.32
C GLU A 333 1.80 -38.85 0.36
N ILE A 334 2.50 -37.77 0.73
CA ILE A 334 3.59 -37.19 -0.08
C ILE A 334 4.76 -38.17 -0.22
N ARG A 335 5.09 -38.92 0.84
CA ARG A 335 6.20 -39.89 0.81
C ARG A 335 5.98 -41.00 -0.22
N ASN A 336 4.72 -41.31 -0.52
CA ASN A 336 4.32 -42.41 -1.38
C ASN A 336 4.02 -41.97 -2.84
N ALA A 337 4.18 -40.68 -3.16
CA ALA A 337 3.87 -40.06 -4.45
C ALA A 337 5.13 -39.69 -5.26
#